data_AF-E3CRZ3-F1
#
_entry.id   AF-E3CRZ3-F1
#
_cell.length_a   1.000
_cell.length_b   1.000
_cell.length_c   1.000
_cell.angle_alpha   90.00
_cell.angle_beta   90.00
_cell.angle_gamma   90.00
#
_symmetry.space_group_name_H-M   'P 1'
#
loop_
_entity.id
_entity.type
_entity.pdbx_description
1 polymer ?
#
loop_
_entity_poly.entity_id
_entity_poly.type
_entity_poly.pdbx_seq_one_letter_code
_entity_poly.pdbx_strand_id
1 'polypeptide(L)'
;MPVVSNDFSDIVYNRRSIRNFDPSVKIPREELLEILDKTVTAPSSVNMQPWRFVVVDSEEGKEKLTPFVSFNGVQNETSSAMVLIFADLKSQERAEEIYGKAVAQGKMPEEVKEKQLSSIVPMYDNAPREVMNEIVHIDASLAAMQLMLVARSYGYDTNAIGGYKTY
;
A
#
# COMPACT_ATOMS: atom_id res chain seq x y z
N MET A 1 -6.00 -24.86 2.27
CA MET A 1 -5.64 -24.04 1.10
C MET A 1 -6.60 -22.86 1.05
N PRO A 2 -6.12 -21.64 0.80
CA PRO A 2 -6.97 -20.45 0.66
C PRO A 2 -8.00 -20.64 -0.47
N VAL A 3 -9.20 -20.11 -0.29
CA VAL A 3 -10.27 -20.19 -1.30
C VAL A 3 -10.25 -18.91 -2.12
N VAL A 4 -9.67 -19.00 -3.32
CA VAL A 4 -9.61 -17.89 -4.29
C VAL A 4 -11.02 -17.55 -4.77
N SER A 5 -11.36 -16.26 -4.79
CA SER A 5 -12.67 -15.76 -5.26
C SER A 5 -12.47 -14.65 -6.27
N ASN A 6 -13.28 -14.64 -7.32
CA ASN A 6 -13.39 -13.53 -8.26
C ASN A 6 -14.81 -12.91 -8.24
N ASP A 7 -15.62 -13.26 -7.25
CA ASP A 7 -16.91 -12.61 -7.02
C ASP A 7 -16.66 -11.31 -6.24
N PHE A 8 -16.75 -10.19 -6.96
CA PHE A 8 -16.54 -8.87 -6.36
C PHE A 8 -17.52 -8.56 -5.22
N SER A 9 -18.77 -9.02 -5.32
CA SER A 9 -19.77 -8.76 -4.28
C SER A 9 -19.41 -9.51 -3.00
N ASP A 10 -18.98 -10.76 -3.11
CA ASP A 10 -18.48 -11.53 -1.97
C ASP A 10 -17.22 -10.90 -1.35
N ILE A 11 -16.25 -10.52 -2.19
CA ILE A 11 -15.00 -9.89 -1.73
C ILE A 11 -15.30 -8.63 -0.92
N VAL A 12 -16.22 -7.77 -1.38
CA VAL A 12 -16.51 -6.49 -0.72
C VAL A 12 -17.43 -6.66 0.48
N TYR A 13 -18.59 -7.34 0.32
CA TYR A 13 -19.60 -7.40 1.37
C TYR A 13 -19.24 -8.33 2.53
N ASN A 14 -18.47 -9.39 2.26
CA ASN A 14 -18.09 -10.36 3.29
C ASN A 14 -16.70 -10.11 3.89
N ARG A 15 -15.98 -9.04 3.48
CA ARG A 15 -14.73 -8.63 4.13
C ARG A 15 -14.97 -8.29 5.59
N ARG A 16 -14.16 -8.87 6.48
CA ARG A 16 -14.10 -8.54 7.91
C ARG A 16 -12.67 -8.24 8.34
N SER A 17 -12.51 -7.62 9.50
CA SER A 17 -11.21 -7.51 10.15
C SER A 17 -10.90 -8.81 10.89
N ILE A 18 -10.12 -9.69 10.27
CA ILE A 18 -9.67 -10.95 10.86
C ILE A 18 -8.41 -10.70 11.67
N ARG A 19 -8.40 -11.13 12.94
CA ARG A 19 -7.31 -10.83 13.89
C ARG A 19 -6.50 -12.04 14.33
N ASN A 20 -7.01 -13.24 14.07
CA ASN A 20 -6.35 -14.50 14.39
C ASN A 20 -6.30 -15.31 13.11
N PHE A 21 -5.09 -15.66 12.70
CA PHE A 21 -4.80 -16.33 11.44
C PHE A 21 -4.21 -17.72 11.71
N ASP A 22 -4.21 -18.59 10.69
CA ASP A 22 -3.54 -19.89 10.77
C ASP A 22 -2.02 -19.69 10.62
N PRO A 23 -1.21 -19.91 11.68
CA PRO A 23 0.23 -19.63 11.62
C PRO A 23 1.00 -20.60 10.69
N SER A 24 0.39 -21.75 10.36
CA SER A 24 0.96 -22.74 9.44
C SER A 24 0.88 -22.30 7.98
N VAL A 25 -0.03 -21.38 7.64
CA VAL A 25 -0.17 -20.82 6.31
C VAL A 25 0.85 -19.68 6.13
N LYS A 26 1.75 -19.84 5.17
CA LYS A 26 2.67 -18.79 4.71
C LYS A 26 2.31 -18.39 3.29
N ILE A 27 2.47 -17.12 2.96
CA ILE A 27 2.27 -16.60 1.61
C ILE A 27 3.64 -16.55 0.93
N PRO A 28 3.84 -17.23 -0.21
CA PRO A 28 5.08 -17.11 -0.98
C PRO A 28 5.40 -15.66 -1.32
N ARG A 29 6.69 -15.30 -1.33
CA ARG A 29 7.10 -13.91 -1.56
C ARG A 29 6.66 -13.39 -2.93
N GLU A 30 6.67 -14.25 -3.94
CA GLU A 30 6.21 -13.93 -5.30
C GLU A 30 4.72 -13.57 -5.32
N GLU A 31 3.89 -14.30 -4.57
CA GLU A 31 2.45 -14.04 -4.45
C GLU A 31 2.18 -12.74 -3.67
N LEU A 32 2.97 -12.44 -2.62
CA LEU A 32 2.92 -11.14 -1.93
C LEU A 32 3.26 -9.98 -2.87
N LEU A 33 4.24 -10.15 -3.77
CA LEU A 33 4.58 -9.15 -4.77
C LEU A 33 3.45 -8.97 -5.79
N GLU A 34 2.81 -10.05 -6.24
CA GLU A 34 1.67 -9.96 -7.16
C GLU A 34 0.46 -9.25 -6.52
N ILE A 35 0.20 -9.54 -5.24
CA ILE A 35 -0.82 -8.82 -4.45
C ILE A 35 -0.49 -7.33 -4.37
N LEU A 36 0.78 -6.97 -4.14
CA LEU A 36 1.21 -5.57 -4.10
C LEU A 36 1.15 -4.91 -5.49
N ASP A 37 1.50 -5.61 -6.55
CA ASP A 37 1.40 -5.11 -7.94
C ASP A 37 -0.06 -4.75 -8.29
N LYS A 38 -1.02 -5.58 -7.87
CA LYS A 38 -2.44 -5.24 -8.01
C LYS A 38 -2.87 -4.11 -7.09
N THR A 39 -2.32 -4.03 -5.87
CA THR A 39 -2.60 -2.98 -4.88
C THR A 39 -2.19 -1.59 -5.36
N VAL A 40 -1.07 -1.48 -6.07
CA VAL A 40 -0.57 -0.18 -6.56
C VAL A 40 -1.28 0.30 -7.82
N THR A 41 -2.33 -0.41 -8.28
CA THR A 41 -3.24 0.09 -9.32
C THR A 41 -4.26 1.10 -8.76
N ALA A 42 -4.28 1.32 -7.45
CA ALA A 42 -5.06 2.37 -6.81
C ALA A 42 -4.71 3.74 -7.43
N PRO A 43 -5.69 4.66 -7.54
CA PRO A 43 -5.40 6.03 -7.96
C PRO A 43 -4.70 6.80 -6.84
N SER A 44 -3.97 7.84 -7.21
CA SER A 44 -3.38 8.81 -6.29
C SER A 44 -3.42 10.21 -6.90
N SER A 45 -3.29 11.23 -6.05
CA SER A 45 -3.20 12.63 -6.48
C SER A 45 -2.11 12.81 -7.53
N VAL A 46 -2.50 13.33 -8.70
CA VAL A 46 -1.67 13.50 -9.91
C VAL A 46 -0.78 12.28 -10.26
N ASN A 47 -1.20 11.07 -9.87
CA ASN A 47 -0.48 9.81 -10.02
C ASN A 47 0.90 9.74 -9.29
N MET A 48 1.11 10.47 -8.19
CA MET A 48 2.39 10.46 -7.46
C MET A 48 2.75 9.16 -6.73
N GLN A 49 1.79 8.26 -6.50
CA GLN A 49 2.01 6.95 -5.89
C GLN A 49 2.88 7.03 -4.60
N PRO A 50 2.44 7.80 -3.59
CA PRO A 50 3.27 8.11 -2.42
C PRO A 50 3.45 6.91 -1.48
N TRP A 51 2.71 5.83 -1.65
CA TRP A 51 2.79 4.64 -0.81
C TRP A 51 4.18 3.98 -0.87
N ARG A 52 4.67 3.55 0.30
CA ARG A 52 5.86 2.71 0.47
C ARG A 52 5.49 1.55 1.36
N PHE A 53 5.83 0.33 0.93
CA PHE A 53 5.47 -0.90 1.63
C PHE A 53 6.70 -1.53 2.26
N VAL A 54 6.59 -1.92 3.53
CA VAL A 54 7.54 -2.82 4.18
C VAL A 54 6.78 -4.10 4.52
N VAL A 55 7.19 -5.21 3.90
CA VAL A 55 6.61 -6.53 4.16
C VAL A 55 7.45 -7.25 5.20
N VAL A 56 6.84 -7.53 6.35
CA VAL A 56 7.43 -8.24 7.48
C VAL A 56 6.82 -9.63 7.56
N ASP A 57 7.52 -10.62 6.99
CA ASP A 57 7.10 -12.02 6.83
C ASP A 57 8.08 -13.02 7.48
N SER A 58 9.16 -12.53 8.10
CA SER A 58 10.10 -13.34 8.88
C SER A 58 9.82 -13.28 10.39
N GLU A 59 10.24 -14.31 11.13
CA GLU A 59 10.15 -14.35 12.59
C GLU A 59 10.95 -13.21 13.23
N GLU A 60 12.21 -13.02 12.82
CA GLU A 60 13.06 -11.92 13.29
C GLU A 60 12.43 -10.54 13.03
N GLY A 61 11.80 -10.37 11.85
CA GLY A 61 11.11 -9.13 11.51
C GLY A 61 9.90 -8.86 12.41
N LYS A 62 9.12 -9.90 12.70
CA LYS A 62 7.97 -9.82 13.61
C LYS A 62 8.40 -9.56 15.05
N GLU A 63 9.50 -10.14 15.50
CA GLU A 63 10.10 -9.87 16.81
C GLU A 63 10.50 -8.39 16.95
N LYS A 64 11.15 -7.83 15.91
CA LYS A 64 11.46 -6.39 15.86
C LYS A 64 10.22 -5.51 15.85
N LEU A 65 9.11 -6.00 15.30
CA LEU A 65 7.85 -5.25 15.23
C LEU A 65 7.04 -5.29 16.53
N THR A 66 7.18 -6.35 17.34
CA THR A 66 6.46 -6.57 18.61
C THR A 66 6.36 -5.34 19.53
N PRO A 67 7.42 -4.55 19.81
CA PRO A 67 7.30 -3.40 20.69
C PRO A 67 6.40 -2.28 20.15
N PHE A 68 6.12 -2.27 18.84
CA PHE A 68 5.36 -1.21 18.14
C PHE A 68 3.88 -1.55 17.93
N VAL A 69 3.47 -2.82 17.96
CA VAL A 69 2.09 -3.22 17.58
C VAL A 69 1.02 -2.98 18.66
N SER A 70 1.38 -2.44 19.82
CA SER A 70 0.47 -2.13 20.93
C SER A 70 -0.42 -3.33 21.30
N PHE A 71 -1.75 -3.23 21.16
CA PHE A 71 -2.71 -4.28 21.49
C PHE A 71 -2.89 -5.33 20.38
N ASN A 72 -2.12 -5.26 19.30
CA ASN A 72 -2.27 -6.10 18.10
C ASN A 72 -1.27 -7.26 18.04
N GLY A 73 -0.85 -7.76 19.21
CA GLY A 73 0.11 -8.88 19.32
C GLY A 73 -0.36 -10.14 18.59
N VAL A 74 -1.64 -10.49 18.68
CA VAL A 74 -2.20 -11.67 18.02
C VAL A 74 -2.09 -11.56 16.50
N GLN A 75 -2.39 -10.39 15.92
CA GLN A 75 -2.24 -10.16 14.48
C GLN A 75 -0.76 -10.26 14.07
N ASN A 76 0.14 -9.65 14.83
CA ASN A 76 1.58 -9.71 14.56
C ASN A 76 2.09 -11.15 14.60
N GLU A 77 1.71 -11.92 15.62
CA GLU A 77 2.16 -13.30 15.84
C GLU A 77 1.60 -14.24 14.77
N THR A 78 0.28 -14.22 14.56
CA THR A 78 -0.41 -15.28 13.81
C THR A 78 -0.48 -15.05 12.31
N SER A 79 -0.42 -13.80 11.82
CA SER A 79 -0.51 -13.49 10.39
C SER A 79 0.58 -14.16 9.55
N SER A 80 0.35 -14.36 8.26
CA SER A 80 1.44 -14.80 7.36
C SER A 80 2.48 -13.69 7.13
N ALA A 81 2.02 -12.44 7.05
CA ALA A 81 2.87 -11.26 6.91
C ALA A 81 2.18 -10.02 7.50
N MET A 82 2.98 -9.08 8.01
CA MET A 82 2.55 -7.72 8.34
C MET A 82 3.01 -6.78 7.21
N VAL A 83 2.08 -6.08 6.58
CA VAL A 83 2.39 -5.08 5.54
C VAL A 83 2.26 -3.69 6.14
N LEU A 84 3.40 -3.05 6.40
CA LEU A 84 3.44 -1.68 6.88
C LEU A 84 3.35 -0.74 5.68
N ILE A 85 2.43 0.23 5.74
CA ILE A 85 2.20 1.20 4.69
C ILE A 85 2.64 2.57 5.20
N PHE A 86 3.66 3.12 4.56
CA PHE A 86 4.13 4.48 4.80
C PHE A 86 3.70 5.37 3.64
N ALA A 87 3.58 6.66 3.92
CA ALA A 87 3.23 7.68 2.93
C ALA A 87 4.42 8.64 2.75
N ASP A 88 4.95 8.72 1.54
CA ASP A 88 6.14 9.51 1.21
C ASP A 88 5.78 10.99 1.02
N LEU A 89 6.12 11.81 2.01
CA LEU A 89 5.92 13.27 1.99
C LEU A 89 6.67 13.97 0.85
N LYS A 90 7.64 13.29 0.21
CA LYS A 90 8.41 13.81 -0.92
C LYS A 90 8.17 13.03 -2.21
N SER A 91 6.98 12.46 -2.36
CA SER A 91 6.61 11.64 -3.53
C SER A 91 6.87 12.32 -4.89
N GLN A 92 6.85 13.65 -4.96
CA GLN A 92 7.17 14.42 -6.17
C GLN A 92 8.61 14.24 -6.66
N GLU A 93 9.56 13.84 -5.81
CA GLU A 93 10.95 13.54 -6.23
C GLU A 93 11.01 12.41 -7.28
N ARG A 94 9.94 11.60 -7.40
CA ARG A 94 9.80 10.53 -8.40
C ARG A 94 8.94 10.91 -9.61
N ALA A 95 8.44 12.14 -9.70
CA ALA A 95 7.51 12.53 -10.75
C ALA A 95 8.09 12.34 -12.16
N GLU A 96 9.38 12.66 -12.36
CA GLU A 96 10.10 12.45 -13.62
C GLU A 96 10.16 10.96 -14.00
N GLU A 97 10.45 10.08 -13.05
CA GLU A 97 10.47 8.62 -13.27
C GLU A 97 9.07 8.12 -13.67
N ILE A 98 8.03 8.56 -12.95
CA ILE A 98 6.64 8.10 -13.15
C ILE A 98 6.12 8.56 -14.51
N TYR A 99 6.26 9.84 -14.82
CA TYR A 99 5.72 10.39 -16.07
C TYR A 99 6.61 10.01 -17.25
N GLY A 100 7.93 9.91 -17.06
CA GLY A 100 8.86 9.39 -18.06
C GLY A 100 8.51 7.96 -18.50
N LYS A 101 8.05 7.09 -17.58
CA LYS A 101 7.51 5.77 -17.95
C LYS A 101 6.27 5.86 -18.82
N ALA A 102 5.36 6.80 -18.56
CA ALA A 102 4.18 6.99 -19.40
C ALA A 102 4.55 7.43 -20.81
N VAL A 103 5.56 8.30 -20.96
CA VAL A 103 6.10 8.70 -22.26
C VAL A 103 6.76 7.52 -22.97
N ALA A 104 7.65 6.78 -22.29
CA ALA A 104 8.32 5.62 -22.86
C ALA A 104 7.35 4.52 -23.34
N GLN A 105 6.16 4.44 -22.73
CA GLN A 105 5.09 3.53 -23.12
C GLN A 105 4.14 4.10 -24.19
N GLY A 106 4.37 5.31 -24.69
CA GLY A 106 3.53 5.98 -25.69
C GLY A 106 2.16 6.41 -25.15
N LYS A 107 1.98 6.46 -23.82
CA LYS A 107 0.73 6.87 -23.16
C LYS A 107 0.62 8.38 -22.93
N MET A 108 1.74 9.10 -23.09
CA MET A 108 1.84 10.53 -22.86
C MET A 108 2.86 11.13 -23.85
N PRO A 109 2.56 12.25 -24.53
CA PRO A 109 3.57 13.00 -25.27
C PRO A 109 4.59 13.67 -24.34
N GLU A 110 5.86 13.76 -24.75
CA GLU A 110 6.94 14.38 -23.96
C GLU A 110 6.61 15.84 -23.57
N GLU A 111 6.09 16.64 -24.50
CA GLU A 111 5.68 18.03 -24.23
C GLU A 111 4.61 18.13 -23.12
N VAL A 112 3.69 17.14 -23.07
CA VAL A 112 2.67 17.09 -22.03
C VAL A 112 3.29 16.76 -20.67
N LYS A 113 4.27 15.85 -20.62
CA LYS A 113 5.04 15.57 -19.41
C LYS A 113 5.72 16.85 -18.91
N GLU A 114 6.51 17.50 -19.76
CA GLU A 114 7.27 18.71 -19.38
C GLU A 114 6.34 19.82 -18.86
N LYS A 115 5.22 20.05 -19.54
CA LYS A 115 4.21 21.03 -19.14
C LYS A 115 3.57 20.69 -17.80
N GLN A 116 3.23 19.42 -17.56
CA GLN A 116 2.63 19.01 -16.29
C GLN A 116 3.63 19.09 -15.14
N LEU A 117 4.85 18.57 -15.32
CA LEU A 117 5.86 18.53 -14.27
C LEU A 117 6.36 19.93 -13.89
N SER A 118 6.47 20.86 -14.84
CA SER A 118 6.82 22.26 -14.55
C SER A 118 5.82 22.98 -13.63
N SER A 119 4.59 22.48 -13.53
CA SER A 119 3.56 23.02 -12.62
C SER A 119 3.43 22.19 -11.34
N ILE A 120 3.41 20.86 -11.45
CA ILE A 120 3.16 19.93 -10.34
C ILE A 120 4.31 19.92 -9.34
N VAL A 121 5.55 19.80 -9.81
CA VAL A 121 6.70 19.64 -8.90
C VAL A 121 6.87 20.88 -8.01
N PRO A 122 6.88 22.13 -8.53
CA PRO A 122 6.94 23.30 -7.68
C PRO A 122 5.74 23.45 -6.74
N MET A 123 4.54 23.04 -7.16
CA MET A 123 3.36 23.06 -6.29
C MET A 123 3.56 22.16 -5.07
N TYR A 124 4.10 20.95 -5.27
CA TYR A 124 4.36 19.99 -4.19
C TYR A 124 5.55 20.44 -3.31
N ASP A 125 6.63 20.94 -3.92
CA ASP A 125 7.82 21.41 -3.16
C ASP A 125 7.52 22.59 -2.25
N ASN A 126 6.56 23.45 -2.64
CA ASN A 126 6.14 24.61 -1.85
C ASN A 126 4.90 24.37 -1.00
N ALA A 127 4.29 23.18 -1.06
CA ALA A 127 3.12 22.88 -0.26
C ALA A 127 3.48 22.80 1.24
N PRO A 128 2.65 23.39 2.14
CA PRO A 128 2.83 23.21 3.58
C PRO A 128 2.85 21.73 3.95
N ARG A 129 3.62 21.37 4.99
CA ARG A 129 3.76 19.98 5.43
C ARG A 129 2.41 19.34 5.75
N GLU A 130 1.50 20.09 6.35
CA GLU A 130 0.16 19.63 6.73
C GLU A 130 -0.66 19.25 5.49
N VAL A 131 -0.59 20.07 4.43
CA VAL A 131 -1.24 19.80 3.14
C VAL A 131 -0.64 18.57 2.48
N MET A 132 0.69 18.47 2.44
CA MET A 132 1.35 17.27 1.91
C MET A 132 0.98 16.02 2.71
N ASN A 133 0.90 16.14 4.04
CA ASN A 133 0.50 15.04 4.90
C ASN A 133 -0.92 14.56 4.57
N GLU A 134 -1.88 15.46 4.39
CA GLU A 134 -3.25 15.10 3.97
C GLU A 134 -3.28 14.37 2.62
N ILE A 135 -2.59 14.92 1.61
CA ILE A 135 -2.52 14.33 0.26
C ILE A 135 -2.02 12.89 0.33
N VAL A 136 -0.85 12.68 0.95
CA VAL A 136 -0.20 11.36 0.93
C VAL A 136 -0.93 10.35 1.82
N HIS A 137 -1.60 10.80 2.88
CA HIS A 137 -2.42 9.93 3.74
C HIS A 137 -3.68 9.43 3.02
N ILE A 138 -4.36 10.31 2.27
CA ILE A 138 -5.51 9.91 1.45
C ILE A 138 -5.08 8.86 0.43
N ASP A 139 -4.03 9.16 -0.33
CA ASP A 139 -3.51 8.27 -1.38
C ASP A 139 -3.07 6.90 -0.81
N ALA A 140 -2.33 6.88 0.31
CA ALA A 140 -1.94 5.64 0.96
C ALA A 140 -3.13 4.85 1.52
N SER A 141 -4.18 5.54 1.97
CA SER A 141 -5.42 4.89 2.44
C SER A 141 -6.21 4.22 1.31
N LEU A 142 -6.20 4.81 0.11
CA LEU A 142 -6.80 4.19 -1.08
C LEU A 142 -6.08 2.88 -1.44
N ALA A 143 -4.74 2.90 -1.47
CA ALA A 143 -3.95 1.69 -1.67
C ALA A 143 -4.17 0.66 -0.55
N ALA A 144 -4.24 1.08 0.72
CA ALA A 144 -4.51 0.19 1.84
C ALA A 144 -5.87 -0.51 1.72
N MET A 145 -6.92 0.21 1.32
CA MET A 145 -8.23 -0.39 1.07
C MET A 145 -8.17 -1.37 -0.11
N GLN A 146 -7.48 -1.02 -1.20
CA GLN A 146 -7.32 -1.92 -2.34
C GLN A 146 -6.57 -3.20 -1.96
N LEU A 147 -5.50 -3.11 -1.16
CA LEU A 147 -4.76 -4.26 -0.62
C LEU A 147 -5.68 -5.25 0.10
N MET A 148 -6.60 -4.74 0.93
CA MET A 148 -7.53 -5.60 1.68
C MET A 148 -8.49 -6.37 0.75
N LEU A 149 -8.89 -5.78 -0.37
CA LEU A 149 -9.75 -6.44 -1.36
C LEU A 149 -8.96 -7.43 -2.23
N VAL A 150 -7.76 -7.04 -2.66
CA VAL A 150 -6.86 -7.92 -3.42
C VAL A 150 -6.50 -9.15 -2.57
N ALA A 151 -6.11 -9.00 -1.31
CA ALA A 151 -5.80 -10.13 -0.44
C ALA A 151 -6.96 -11.16 -0.40
N ARG A 152 -8.20 -10.68 -0.37
CA ARG A 152 -9.41 -11.54 -0.43
C ARG A 152 -9.61 -12.21 -1.78
N SER A 153 -9.25 -11.59 -2.90
CA SER A 153 -9.31 -12.27 -4.19
C SER A 153 -8.32 -13.44 -4.27
N TYR A 154 -7.24 -13.43 -3.48
CA TYR A 154 -6.29 -14.55 -3.33
C TYR A 154 -6.71 -15.56 -2.25
N GLY A 155 -7.86 -15.36 -1.60
CA GLY A 155 -8.38 -16.25 -0.56
C GLY A 155 -7.77 -16.03 0.84
N TYR A 156 -7.13 -14.89 1.07
CA TYR A 156 -6.69 -14.45 2.40
C TYR A 156 -7.65 -13.43 3.00
N ASP A 157 -7.43 -13.09 4.26
CA ASP A 157 -8.13 -11.98 4.93
C ASP A 157 -7.12 -11.04 5.58
N THR A 158 -7.58 -9.86 5.98
CA THR A 158 -6.74 -8.79 6.52
C THR A 158 -7.35 -8.14 7.75
N ASN A 159 -6.51 -7.45 8.53
CA ASN A 159 -6.94 -6.47 9.50
C ASN A 159 -6.08 -5.21 9.38
N ALA A 160 -6.67 -4.11 8.95
CA ALA A 160 -6.04 -2.79 9.03
C ALA A 160 -5.90 -2.34 10.50
N ILE A 161 -4.70 -1.88 10.86
CA ILE A 161 -4.33 -1.49 12.23
C ILE A 161 -3.81 -0.06 12.23
N GLY A 162 -4.54 0.85 12.87
CA GLY A 162 -4.06 2.21 13.16
C GLY A 162 -3.48 2.38 14.58
N GLY A 163 -3.72 1.42 15.47
CA GLY A 163 -3.27 1.47 16.86
C GLY A 163 -1.87 0.88 17.03
N TYR A 164 -0.83 1.65 16.75
CA TYR A 164 0.58 1.27 16.92
C TYR A 164 1.38 2.43 17.54
N LYS A 165 2.57 2.17 18.07
CA LYS A 165 3.45 3.21 18.62
C LYS A 165 4.22 3.89 17.50
N THR A 166 4.24 5.22 17.51
CA THR A 166 5.00 6.05 16.57
C THR A 166 6.31 6.59 17.17
N TYR A 167 6.58 6.29 18.44
CA TYR A 167 7.78 6.67 19.22
C TYR A 167 8.03 5.68 20.36
#